data_AF-A0A9D1P6U5-F1
#
_entry.id   AF-A0A9D1P6U5-F1
#
_cell.length_a   1.000
_cell.length_b   1.000
_cell.length_c   1.000
_cell.angle_alpha   90.00
_cell.angle_beta   90.00
_cell.angle_gamma   90.00
#
_symmetry.space_group_name_H-M   'P 1'
#
loop_
_entity.id
_entity.type
_entity.pdbx_description
1 polymer ?
#
loop_
_entity_poly.entity_id
_entity_poly.type
_entity_poly.pdbx_seq_one_letter_code
_entity_poly.pdbx_strand_id
1 'polypeptide(L)' 'MEEWTFEQGMAELEATVRALEGGQLALNDSFEAYKRGAELYQKLKAMLDEGEARITMLTKEGESEIARPEQ' A
#
# COMPACT_ATOMS: atom_id res chain seq x y z
N MET A 1 -8.13 8.62 -17.23
CA MET A 1 -8.42 8.36 -15.81
C MET A 1 -7.07 8.43 -15.11
N GLU A 2 -6.87 9.36 -14.18
CA GLU A 2 -5.63 9.40 -13.40
C GLU A 2 -5.53 8.10 -12.59
N GLU A 3 -4.40 7.42 -12.72
CA GLU A 3 -4.09 6.22 -11.96
C GLU A 3 -3.82 6.64 -10.51
N TRP A 4 -4.59 6.08 -9.58
CA TRP A 4 -4.46 6.41 -8.15
C TRP A 4 -3.14 5.87 -7.60
N THR A 5 -2.28 6.74 -7.06
CA THR A 5 -0.92 6.38 -6.63
C THR A 5 -0.84 5.96 -5.16
N PHE A 6 0.27 5.30 -4.79
CA PHE A 6 0.53 4.93 -3.40
C PHE A 6 0.57 6.16 -2.49
N GLU A 7 1.24 7.23 -2.91
CA GLU A 7 1.36 8.49 -2.16
C GLU A 7 0.00 9.14 -1.93
N GLN A 8 -0.88 9.10 -2.94
CA GLN A 8 -2.24 9.61 -2.82
C GLN A 8 -3.05 8.80 -1.80
N GLY A 9 -3.02 7.47 -1.88
CA GLY A 9 -3.71 6.61 -0.92
C GLY A 9 -3.16 6.75 0.51
N MET A 10 -1.85 6.95 0.64
CA MET A 10 -1.19 7.14 1.93
C MET A 10 -1.57 8.49 2.56
N ALA A 11 -1.61 9.58 1.78
CA ALA A 11 -2.10 10.87 2.24
C ALA A 11 -3.58 10.80 2.71
N GLU A 12 -4.41 10.04 2.00
CA GLU A 12 -5.82 9.84 2.36
C GLU A 12 -5.98 9.01 3.65
N LEU A 13 -5.17 7.97 3.83
CA LEU A 13 -5.17 7.15 5.04
C LEU A 13 -4.71 7.97 6.25
N GLU A 14 -3.66 8.79 6.11
CA GLU A 14 -3.24 9.70 7.17
C GLU A 14 -4.33 10.72 7.54
N ALA A 15 -5.03 11.28 6.57
CA ALA A 15 -6.14 12.20 6.82
C ALA A 15 -7.27 11.50 7.59
N THR A 16 -7.57 10.25 7.22
CA THR A 16 -8.58 9.42 7.89
C THR A 16 -8.20 9.12 9.34
N VAL A 17 -6.95 8.74 9.59
CA VAL A 17 -6.44 8.49 10.95
C VAL A 17 -6.50 9.76 11.79
N ARG A 18 -6.05 10.90 11.25
CA ARG A 18 -6.12 12.19 11.97
C ARG A 18 -7.55 12.57 12.34
N ALA A 19 -8.53 12.30 11.47
CA ALA A 19 -9.93 12.56 11.77
C ALA A 19 -10.47 11.67 12.91
N LEU A 20 -10.07 10.40 12.94
CA LEU A 20 -10.42 9.45 14.01
C LEU A 20 -9.77 9.85 15.35
N GLU A 21 -8.48 10.20 15.34
CA GLU A 21 -7.74 10.64 16.53
C GLU A 21 -8.25 11.97 17.08
N GLY A 22 -8.76 12.83 16.21
CA GLY A 22 -9.32 14.13 16.58
C GLY A 22 -10.58 14.07 17.44
N GLY A 23 -11.24 12.89 17.56
CA GLY A 23 -12.33 12.63 18.50
C GLY A 23 -13.61 13.46 18.31
N GLN A 24 -13.69 14.25 17.24
CA GLN A 24 -14.81 15.16 16.95
C GLN A 24 -15.88 14.54 16.04
N LEU A 25 -15.62 13.33 15.52
CA LEU A 25 -16.56 12.61 14.68
C LEU A 25 -17.71 12.05 15.51
N ALA A 26 -18.93 12.12 14.97
CA ALA A 26 -20.04 11.36 15.52
C ALA A 26 -19.74 9.86 15.44
N LEU A 27 -20.44 9.05 16.24
CA LEU A 27 -20.20 7.60 16.30
C LEU A 27 -20.34 6.93 14.92
N ASN A 28 -21.39 7.27 14.16
CA ASN A 28 -21.58 6.74 12.81
C ASN A 28 -20.46 7.17 11.86
N ASP A 29 -20.03 8.43 11.93
CA ASP A 29 -18.96 8.93 11.07
C ASP A 29 -17.61 8.27 11.42
N SER A 30 -17.40 7.92 12.69
CA SER A 30 -16.23 7.17 13.14
C SER A 30 -16.22 5.75 12.56
N PHE A 31 -17.37 5.10 12.43
CA PHE A 31 -17.47 3.78 11.78
C PHE A 31 -17.14 3.85 10.29
N GLU A 32 -17.67 4.85 9.58
CA GLU A 32 -17.38 5.04 8.15
C GLU A 32 -15.91 5.41 7.91
N ALA A 33 -15.34 6.29 8.73
CA ALA A 33 -13.92 6.63 8.68
C ALA A 33 -13.03 5.42 8.95
N TYR A 34 -13.37 4.59 9.94
CA TYR A 34 -12.65 3.34 10.21
C TYR A 34 -12.70 2.38 9.01
N LYS A 35 -13.89 2.16 8.43
CA LYS A 35 -14.06 1.29 7.27
C LYS A 35 -13.23 1.77 6.09
N ARG A 36 -13.27 3.07 5.79
CA ARG A 36 -12.46 3.68 4.73
C ARG A 36 -10.96 3.51 5.00
N GLY A 37 -10.52 3.76 6.23
CA GLY A 37 -9.13 3.56 6.64
C GLY A 37 -8.65 2.12 6.46
N ALA A 38 -9.49 1.14 6.82
CA ALA A 38 -9.20 -0.27 6.63
C ALA A 38 -9.08 -0.66 5.14
N GLU A 39 -9.98 -0.15 4.30
CA GLU A 39 -9.93 -0.37 2.84
C GLU A 39 -8.67 0.25 2.22
N LEU A 40 -8.31 1.48 2.61
CA LEU A 40 -7.09 2.14 2.17
C LEU A 40 -5.85 1.36 2.58
N TYR A 41 -5.78 0.91 3.84
CA TYR A 41 -4.68 0.10 4.34
C TYR A 41 -4.50 -1.19 3.53
N GLN A 42 -5.59 -1.92 3.25
CA GLN A 42 -5.52 -3.15 2.47
C GLN A 42 -5.01 -2.90 1.05
N LYS A 43 -5.45 -1.83 0.39
CA LYS A 43 -4.97 -1.47 -0.95
C LYS A 43 -3.49 -1.11 -0.96
N LEU A 44 -3.06 -0.25 -0.03
CA LEU A 44 -1.65 0.15 0.08
C LEU A 44 -0.74 -1.04 0.38
N LYS A 45 -1.20 -1.95 1.25
CA LYS A 45 -0.48 -3.20 1.52
C LYS A 45 -0.33 -4.04 0.26
N ALA A 46 -1.40 -4.21 -0.52
CA ALA A 46 -1.35 -4.98 -1.77
C ALA A 46 -0.36 -4.39 -2.78
N MET A 47 -0.29 -3.05 -2.89
CA MET A 47 0.67 -2.37 -3.77
C MET A 47 2.12 -2.62 -3.33
N LEU A 48 2.39 -2.61 -2.02
CA LEU A 48 3.71 -2.93 -1.48
C LEU A 48 4.08 -4.39 -1.72
N ASP A 49 3.16 -5.31 -1.45
CA ASP A 49 3.37 -6.75 -1.66
C ASP A 49 3.66 -7.05 -3.15
N GLU A 50 2.97 -6.37 -4.07
CA GLU A 50 3.23 -6.46 -5.51
C GLU A 50 4.63 -5.90 -5.88
N GLY A 51 4.99 -4.74 -5.32
CA GLY A 51 6.32 -4.15 -5.53
C GLY A 51 7.44 -5.06 -5.04
N GLU A 52 7.29 -5.65 -3.85
CA GLU A 52 8.24 -6.61 -3.27
C GLU A 52 8.36 -7.88 -4.11
N ALA A 53 7.24 -8.41 -4.62
CA ALA A 53 7.24 -9.56 -5.50
C ALA A 53 8.01 -9.29 -6.81
N ARG A 54 7.80 -8.11 -7.41
CA ARG A 54 8.52 -7.69 -8.62
C ARG A 54 10.03 -7.56 -8.38
N ILE A 55 10.44 -6.95 -7.27
CA ILE A 55 11.86 -6.86 -6.88
C ILE A 55 12.44 -8.27 -6.68
N THR A 56 11.73 -9.14 -5.99
CA THR A 56 12.17 -10.52 -5.73
C THR A 56 12.37 -11.31 -7.03
N MET A 57 11.48 -11.16 -8.01
CA MET A 57 11.63 -11.79 -9.33
C MET A 57 12.88 -11.28 -10.06
N LEU A 58 13.06 -9.95 -10.12
CA LEU A 58 14.22 -9.34 -10.76
C LEU A 58 15.55 -9.78 -10.13
N THR A 59 15.60 -9.89 -8.80
CA THR A 59 16.80 -10.38 -8.10
C THR A 59 17.10 -11.84 -8.42
N LYS A 60 16.07 -12.71 -8.46
CA LYS A 60 16.24 -14.14 -8.80
C LYS A 60 16.66 -14.35 -10.25
N GLU A 61 16.11 -13.58 -11.18
CA GLU A 61 16.50 -13.60 -12.60
C GLU A 61 17.95 -13.12 -12.76
N GLY A 62 18.29 -12.02 -12.10
CA GLY A 62 19.67 -11.50 -12.06
C GLY A 62 20.66 -12.54 -11.53
N GLU A 63 20.36 -13.22 -10.42
CA GLU A 63 21.19 -14.30 -9.86
C GLU A 63 21.35 -15.50 -10.82
N SER A 64 20.31 -15.85 -11.58
CA SER A 64 20.35 -16.96 -12.53
C SER A 64 21.23 -16.67 -13.76
N GLU A 65 21.40 -15.41 -14.15
CA GLU A 65 22.32 -15.04 -15.26
C GLU A 65 23.79 -15.05 -14.83
N ILE A 66 24.10 -14.70 -13.58
CA ILE A 66 25.48 -14.74 -13.03
C ILE A 66 25.94 -16.16 -12.68
N ALA A 67 24.99 -17.07 -12.42
CA ALA A 67 25.27 -18.46 -12.04
C ALA A 67 25.47 -19.41 -13.23
N ARG A 68 25.51 -18.92 -14.48
CA ARG A 68 25.88 -19.74 -15.64
C ARG A 68 27.38 -19.57 -15.91
N PRO A 69 28.28 -20.39 -15.29
CA PRO A 69 29.67 -20.42 -15.75
C PRO A 69 29.65 -20.86 -17.22
N GLU A 70 30.25 -20.03 -18.07
CA GLU A 70 30.53 -20.38 -19.46
C GLU A 70 31.24 -21.74 -19.50
N GLN A 71 30.72 -22.65 -20.33
CA GLN A 71 31.37 -23.94 -20.62
C GLN A 71 32.70 -23.73 -21.33
#